data_AF-A0A2J6IAW3-F1
#
_entry.id   AF-A0A2J6IAW3-F1
#
_cell.length_a   1.000
_cell.length_b   1.000
_cell.length_c   1.000
_cell.angle_alpha   90.00
_cell.angle_beta   90.00
_cell.angle_gamma   90.00
#
_symmetry.space_group_name_H-M   'P 1'
#
loop_
_entity.id
_entity.type
_entity.pdbx_description
1 polymer ?
#
loop_
_entity_poly.entity_id
_entity_poly.type
_entity_poly.pdbx_seq_one_letter_code
_entity_poly.pdbx_strand_id
1 'polypeptide(L)'
;MDRTLLSKIHNIYTFTGKLIDLTKAMENKNLYAILLGGKIRKNHLMEDHHLVFVVAENEKEARKLAKKKWVVEEVHVDGTQLIKRVDGYEVSLKKSSAEGSDFEINPNYSL
;
A
#
# COMPACT_ATOMS: atom_id res chain seq x y z
N MET A 1 6.04 19.29 29.65
CA MET A 1 5.44 18.10 29.01
C MET A 1 6.26 16.90 29.39
N ASP A 2 5.62 15.98 30.12
CA ASP A 2 6.26 14.88 30.83
C ASP A 2 6.68 13.75 29.86
N ARG A 3 7.98 13.39 29.91
CA ARG A 3 8.62 12.38 29.05
C ARG A 3 8.29 10.93 29.46
N THR A 4 7.50 10.73 30.52
CA THR A 4 7.16 9.40 31.06
C THR A 4 6.05 8.67 30.30
N LEU A 5 5.29 9.33 29.41
CA LEU A 5 4.30 8.65 28.56
C LEU A 5 4.93 7.97 27.33
N LEU A 6 6.03 8.51 26.80
CA LEU A 6 6.74 7.95 25.63
C LEU A 6 7.51 6.66 25.96
N SER A 7 7.80 6.39 27.24
CA SER A 7 8.46 5.16 27.67
C SER A 7 7.50 3.98 27.87
N LYS A 8 6.17 4.16 27.78
CA LYS A 8 5.20 3.08 28.00
C LYS A 8 4.81 2.29 26.73
N ILE A 9 5.23 2.72 25.54
CA ILE A 9 5.04 1.94 24.29
C ILE A 9 6.26 1.03 24.00
N HIS A 10 7.18 0.91 24.96
CA HIS A 10 8.43 0.14 24.81
C HIS A 10 8.34 -1.37 25.10
N ASN A 11 7.16 -2.02 25.08
CA ASN A 11 7.09 -3.47 25.27
C ASN A 11 6.26 -4.18 24.17
N ILE A 12 6.96 -4.84 23.23
CA ILE A 12 7.18 -6.31 23.10
C ILE A 12 6.04 -7.02 22.36
N TYR A 13 6.36 -7.54 21.17
CA TYR A 13 5.96 -8.89 20.75
C TYR A 13 7.09 -9.52 19.91
N THR A 14 7.60 -10.68 20.34
CA THR A 14 8.67 -11.45 19.70
C THR A 14 8.15 -12.79 19.18
N PHE A 15 8.63 -13.22 18.00
CA PHE A 15 8.80 -14.66 17.69
C PHE A 15 10.18 -15.02 17.09
N THR A 16 11.07 -14.06 16.77
CA THR A 16 12.37 -14.37 16.14
C THR A 16 13.56 -13.53 16.62
N GLY A 17 13.48 -12.87 17.78
CA GLY A 17 14.65 -12.20 18.39
C GLY A 17 15.16 -10.94 17.68
N LYS A 18 14.43 -10.38 16.70
CA LYS A 18 14.72 -9.06 16.14
C LYS A 18 13.83 -8.02 16.79
N LEU A 19 14.42 -7.08 17.55
CA LEU A 19 13.73 -5.87 17.98
C LEU A 19 13.39 -5.06 16.71
N ILE A 20 12.11 -5.06 16.34
CA ILE A 20 11.59 -4.16 15.30
C ILE A 20 11.03 -2.96 16.05
N ASP A 21 11.68 -1.83 15.87
CA ASP A 21 11.12 -0.54 16.23
C ASP A 21 9.88 -0.30 15.34
N LEU A 22 8.70 -0.57 15.91
CA LEU A 22 7.41 -0.44 15.23
C LEU A 22 7.15 1.01 14.80
N THR A 23 7.68 1.99 15.53
CA THR A 23 7.64 3.41 15.16
C THR A 23 8.50 3.68 13.92
N LYS A 24 9.69 3.09 13.82
CA LYS A 24 10.56 3.21 12.65
C LYS A 24 10.05 2.48 11.40
N ALA A 25 9.34 1.37 11.59
CA ALA A 25 8.66 0.68 10.49
C ALA A 25 7.50 1.51 9.91
N MET A 26 6.95 2.46 10.67
CA MET A 26 5.95 3.41 10.21
C MET A 26 6.56 4.67 9.56
N GLU A 27 7.75 5.13 9.99
CA GLU A 27 8.41 6.32 9.45
C GLU A 27 8.76 6.25 7.96
N ASN A 28 8.98 5.05 7.41
CA ASN A 28 9.42 4.89 6.01
C ASN A 28 8.30 4.51 5.05
N LYS A 29 7.02 4.58 5.45
CA LYS A 29 5.90 4.19 4.59
C LYS A 29 5.54 5.31 3.62
N ASN A 30 5.33 4.93 2.36
CA ASN A 30 4.99 5.82 1.26
C ASN A 30 3.74 5.31 0.53
N LEU A 31 2.97 6.22 -0.05
CA LEU A 31 1.82 5.90 -0.90
C LEU A 31 2.28 5.63 -2.34
N TYR A 32 1.87 4.50 -2.90
CA TYR A 32 2.10 4.16 -4.29
C TYR A 32 0.80 3.89 -5.02
N ALA A 33 0.70 4.37 -6.26
CA ALA A 33 -0.24 3.89 -7.26
C ALA A 33 0.47 2.86 -8.14
N ILE A 34 -0.13 1.66 -8.27
CA ILE A 34 0.41 0.56 -9.06
C ILE A 34 -0.64 0.16 -10.09
N LEU A 35 -0.27 0.26 -11.36
CA LEU A 35 -1.08 -0.26 -12.46
C LEU A 35 -0.71 -1.73 -12.68
N LEU A 36 -1.70 -2.61 -12.50
CA LEU A 36 -1.56 -4.03 -12.75
C LEU A 36 -2.21 -4.37 -14.09
N GLY A 37 -1.59 -5.28 -14.83
CA GLY A 37 -2.14 -5.93 -16.01
C GLY A 37 -2.28 -7.43 -15.77
N GLY A 38 -3.28 -8.04 -16.37
CA GLY A 38 -3.48 -9.48 -16.22
C GLY A 38 -4.68 -10.07 -16.95
N LYS A 39 -4.65 -11.41 -17.08
CA LYS A 39 -5.70 -12.17 -17.75
C LYS A 39 -6.78 -12.61 -16.76
N ILE A 40 -7.98 -12.06 -16.91
CA ILE A 40 -9.16 -12.52 -16.16
C ILE A 40 -9.77 -13.79 -16.78
N ARG A 41 -9.64 -13.96 -18.10
CA ARG A 41 -10.27 -15.06 -18.85
C ARG A 41 -9.24 -15.87 -19.61
N LYS A 42 -9.28 -17.19 -19.40
CA LYS A 42 -8.44 -18.14 -20.11
C LYS A 42 -8.75 -18.13 -21.62
N ASN A 43 -7.71 -18.29 -22.44
CA ASN A 43 -7.78 -18.33 -23.91
C ASN A 43 -8.29 -17.05 -24.60
N HIS A 44 -8.27 -15.91 -23.92
CA HIS A 44 -8.47 -14.60 -24.55
C HIS A 44 -7.14 -13.89 -24.78
N LEU A 45 -7.05 -13.14 -25.89
CA LEU A 45 -5.86 -12.36 -26.23
C LEU A 45 -5.77 -11.02 -25.49
N MET A 46 -6.86 -10.59 -24.85
CA MET A 46 -6.95 -9.29 -24.19
C MET A 46 -6.68 -9.42 -22.70
N GLU A 47 -6.00 -8.41 -22.15
CA GLU A 47 -5.74 -8.26 -20.72
C GLU A 47 -6.60 -7.13 -20.16
N ASP A 48 -7.05 -7.31 -18.92
CA ASP A 48 -7.64 -6.23 -18.16
C ASP A 48 -6.56 -5.52 -17.36
N HIS A 49 -6.88 -4.33 -16.87
CA HIS A 49 -5.97 -3.55 -16.04
C HIS A 49 -6.67 -3.10 -14.77
N HIS A 50 -5.92 -3.04 -13.67
CA HIS A 50 -6.44 -2.65 -12.38
C HIS A 50 -5.45 -1.70 -11.68
N LEU A 51 -5.89 -0.48 -11.43
CA LEU A 51 -5.13 0.50 -10.66
C LEU A 51 -5.37 0.28 -9.17
N VAL A 52 -4.32 -0.05 -8.41
CA VAL A 52 -4.41 -0.19 -6.95
C VAL A 52 -3.51 0.80 -6.23
N PHE A 53 -3.95 1.22 -5.05
CA PHE A 53 -3.12 1.96 -4.11
C PHE A 53 -2.58 1.05 -3.00
N VAL A 54 -1.31 1.20 -2.66
CA VAL A 54 -0.65 0.48 -1.56
C VAL A 54 0.25 1.41 -0.76
N VAL A 55 0.41 1.09 0.52
CA VAL A 55 1.36 1.74 1.42
C VAL A 55 2.54 0.80 1.66
N ALA A 56 3.75 1.24 1.34
CA ALA A 56 4.95 0.40 1.38
C ALA A 56 6.23 1.20 1.68
N GLU A 57 7.29 0.54 2.13
CA GLU A 57 8.58 1.17 2.41
C GLU A 57 9.31 1.58 1.13
N ASN A 58 9.17 0.78 0.09
CA ASN A 58 9.86 0.95 -1.18
C ASN A 58 9.04 0.34 -2.31
N GLU A 59 9.41 0.68 -3.54
CA GLU A 59 8.75 0.22 -4.75
C GLU A 59 8.69 -1.32 -4.86
N LYS A 60 9.73 -2.04 -4.44
CA LYS A 60 9.74 -3.52 -4.48
C LYS A 60 8.66 -4.11 -3.58
N GLU A 61 8.52 -3.60 -2.35
CA GLU A 61 7.44 -3.99 -1.45
C GLU A 61 6.07 -3.57 -2.03
N ALA A 62 5.96 -2.35 -2.57
CA ALA A 62 4.72 -1.84 -3.19
C ALA A 62 4.22 -2.77 -4.30
N ARG A 63 5.08 -3.12 -5.26
CA ARG A 63 4.75 -4.05 -6.36
C ARG A 63 4.30 -5.42 -5.84
N LYS A 64 4.97 -5.95 -4.80
CA LYS A 64 4.60 -7.23 -4.17
C LYS A 64 3.23 -7.16 -3.49
N LEU A 65 2.95 -6.08 -2.77
CA LEU A 65 1.67 -5.88 -2.08
C LEU A 65 0.52 -5.67 -3.08
N ALA A 66 0.76 -4.92 -4.16
CA ALA A 66 -0.22 -4.65 -5.19
C ALA A 66 -0.72 -5.92 -5.88
N LYS A 67 0.19 -6.81 -6.30
CA LYS A 67 -0.20 -8.10 -6.92
C LYS A 67 -1.11 -8.96 -6.05
N LYS A 68 -1.06 -8.82 -4.72
CA LYS A 68 -1.95 -9.56 -3.80
C LYS A 68 -3.39 -9.03 -3.77
N LYS A 69 -3.62 -7.81 -4.27
CA LYS A 69 -4.94 -7.18 -4.31
C LYS A 69 -5.78 -7.62 -5.49
N TRP A 70 -5.20 -8.31 -6.48
CA TRP A 70 -5.91 -8.75 -7.67
C TRP A 70 -5.59 -10.21 -8.00
N VAL A 71 -6.59 -11.07 -7.88
CA VAL A 71 -6.46 -12.52 -8.05
C VAL A 71 -6.90 -12.90 -9.46
N VAL A 72 -5.91 -13.11 -10.34
CA VAL A 72 -6.07 -13.51 -11.76
C VAL A 72 -5.03 -14.55 -12.13
N GLU A 73 -5.18 -15.22 -13.29
CA GLU A 73 -4.27 -16.31 -13.71
C GLU A 73 -2.82 -15.83 -13.86
N GLU A 74 -2.62 -14.67 -14.48
CA GLU A 74 -1.31 -14.05 -14.71
C GLU A 74 -1.40 -12.57 -14.35
N VAL A 75 -0.67 -12.14 -13.32
CA VAL A 75 -0.63 -10.74 -12.88
C VAL A 75 0.78 -10.16 -12.97
N HIS A 76 0.89 -9.05 -13.68
CA HIS A 76 2.13 -8.29 -13.83
C HIS A 76 1.91 -6.81 -13.48
N VAL A 77 2.99 -6.03 -13.50
CA VAL A 77 2.97 -4.61 -13.14
C VAL A 77 3.36 -3.83 -14.38
N ASP A 78 2.44 -3.02 -14.88
CA ASP A 78 2.66 -2.14 -16.02
C ASP A 78 3.24 -0.78 -15.62
N GLY A 79 2.88 -0.32 -14.41
CA GLY A 79 3.27 1.00 -13.94
C GLY A 79 3.41 1.09 -12.43
N THR A 80 4.34 1.91 -11.97
CA THR A 80 4.53 2.23 -10.55
C THR A 80 4.79 3.70 -10.39
N GLN A 81 4.00 4.36 -9.53
CA GLN A 81 4.16 5.76 -9.19
C GLN A 81 4.17 5.96 -7.68
N LEU A 82 5.25 6.57 -7.18
CA LEU A 82 5.33 7.07 -5.81
C LEU A 82 4.60 8.42 -5.72
N ILE A 83 3.60 8.51 -4.83
CA ILE A 83 2.80 9.73 -4.63
C ILE A 83 3.29 10.43 -3.37
N LYS A 84 4.08 11.49 -3.55
CA LYS A 84 4.51 12.38 -2.45
C LYS A 84 3.66 13.64 -2.35
N ARG A 85 3.22 14.16 -3.50
CA ARG A 85 2.55 15.45 -3.60
C ARG A 85 1.56 15.43 -4.77
N VAL A 86 0.40 16.05 -4.59
CA VAL A 86 -0.63 16.23 -5.63
C VAL A 86 -1.02 17.71 -5.62
N ASP A 87 -0.92 18.39 -6.77
CA ASP A 87 -1.26 19.81 -6.94
C ASP A 87 -0.64 20.76 -5.89
N GLY A 88 0.58 20.44 -5.44
CA GLY A 88 1.30 21.21 -4.42
C GLY A 88 1.03 20.78 -2.97
N TYR A 89 0.07 19.89 -2.72
CA TYR A 89 -0.26 19.36 -1.38
C TYR A 89 0.50 18.08 -1.06
N GLU A 90 1.19 18.06 0.08
CA GLU A 90 1.94 16.89 0.55
C GLU A 90 1.01 15.79 1.07
N VAL A 91 1.33 14.53 0.73
CA VAL A 91 0.63 13.36 1.23
C VAL A 91 1.24 12.95 2.56
N SER A 92 0.41 12.91 3.60
CA SER A 92 0.76 12.34 4.91
C SER A 92 -0.06 11.09 5.18
N LEU A 93 0.58 10.06 5.74
CA LEU A 93 -0.07 8.79 6.04
C LEU A 93 -0.24 8.63 7.55
N LYS A 94 -1.46 8.30 7.97
CA LYS A 94 -1.78 7.94 9.34
C LYS A 94 -2.47 6.58 9.34
N LYS A 95 -1.92 5.62 10.08
CA LYS A 95 -2.54 4.30 10.21
C LYS A 95 -3.84 4.42 11.02
N SER A 96 -4.92 3.90 10.46
CA SER A 96 -6.22 3.78 11.12
C SER A 96 -6.35 2.41 11.79
N SER A 97 -7.31 2.28 12.73
CA SER A 97 -7.76 0.98 13.25
C SER A 97 -8.76 0.29 12.33
N ALA A 98 -9.30 1.00 11.33
CA ALA A 98 -10.12 0.40 10.29
C ALA A 98 -9.23 -0.42 9.35
N GLU A 99 -9.72 -1.60 8.97
CA GLU A 99 -9.04 -2.49 8.04
C GLU A 99 -9.49 -2.24 6.59
N GLY A 100 -8.65 -2.63 5.64
CA GLY A 100 -8.98 -2.57 4.21
C GLY A 100 -8.72 -1.21 3.55
N SER A 101 -9.41 -0.96 2.45
CA SER A 101 -9.35 0.29 1.71
C SER A 101 -10.75 0.85 1.55
N ASP A 102 -10.91 2.15 1.78
CA ASP A 102 -12.15 2.89 1.65
C ASP A 102 -11.93 3.98 0.60
N PHE A 103 -12.56 3.82 -0.56
CA PHE A 103 -12.41 4.72 -1.70
C PHE A 103 -13.79 5.23 -2.11
N GLU A 104 -13.92 6.55 -2.24
CA GLU A 104 -15.04 7.15 -2.93
C GLU A 104 -14.73 7.18 -4.43
N ILE A 105 -15.51 6.46 -5.23
CA ILE A 105 -15.36 6.45 -6.68
C ILE A 105 -16.51 7.26 -7.27
N ASN A 106 -16.18 8.28 -8.04
CA ASN A 106 -17.17 9.07 -8.75
C ASN A 106 -17.75 8.23 -9.91
N PRO A 107 -19.06 7.91 -9.89
CA PRO A 107 -19.68 7.03 -10.88
C PRO A 107 -19.62 7.57 -12.30
N ASN A 108 -19.41 8.89 -12.49
CA ASN A 108 -19.23 9.46 -13.82
C ASN A 108 -17.95 9.01 -14.52
N TYR A 109 -17.00 8.44 -13.77
CA TYR A 109 -15.70 7.96 -14.25
C TYR A 109 -15.48 6.45 -14.00
N SER A 110 -16.50 5.76 -13.51
CA SER A 110 -16.53 4.31 -13.30
C SER A 110 -17.31 3.68 -14.44
N LEU A 111 -16.63 3.33 -15.52
CA LEU A 111 -17.23 2.58 -16.63
C LEU A 111 -17.50 1.12 -16.25
#